data_AF-A0A957URW3-F1
#
_entry.id   AF-A0A957URW3-F1
#
_cell.length_a   1.000
_cell.length_b   1.000
_cell.length_c   1.000
_cell.angle_alpha   90.00
_cell.angle_beta   90.00
_cell.angle_gamma   90.00
#
_symmetry.space_group_name_H-M   'P 1'
#
loop_
_entity.id
_entity.type
_entity.pdbx_description
1 polymer ?
#
loop_
_entity_poly.entity_id
_entity_poly.type
_entity_poly.pdbx_seq_one_letter_code
_entity_poly.pdbx_strand_id
1 'polypeptide(L)'
;MAQRELILALAKVIIAAAWADNELTPAESNSMKDLLFRLPESHSSGNRRLNSQEWAMLEMYMDSPVGAAERAQLITDLQAALHSAEDKELVMQTLDNLVRADGVITAEEQAVVTEIQSALDEVDVGFLGQLSRLLQGPMQRRAEAVSRAANREQYFEEFVRNKVYYGVRRKLDQEHIELELPDETLRRLSSIGGLMARVAQVDGKVTDEEFAEMVHILQDTMDVTHEQALFISQVAVSEVSHELDFLRLTRELAAVITPEEGDRLLRTLFLVAVADGFVSNEESEEIFNIGYSLNLTHRQFIQAKLTIPADKRTA
;
A
#
# COMPACT_ATOMS: atom_id res chain seq x y z
N MET A 1 -11.06 -15.34 17.67
CA MET A 1 -11.25 -13.90 17.37
C MET A 1 -10.24 -13.09 18.15
N ALA A 2 -10.29 -13.09 19.50
CA ALA A 2 -9.32 -12.40 20.37
C ALA A 2 -7.83 -12.61 20.01
N GLN A 3 -7.39 -13.86 19.77
CA GLN A 3 -5.98 -14.13 19.44
C GLN A 3 -5.57 -13.65 18.04
N ARG A 4 -6.52 -13.48 17.11
CA ARG A 4 -6.26 -12.96 15.76
C ARG A 4 -6.17 -11.43 15.76
N GLU A 5 -7.02 -10.80 16.57
CA GLU A 5 -6.93 -9.36 16.87
C GLU A 5 -5.59 -9.02 17.55
N LEU A 6 -5.13 -9.86 18.48
CA LEU A 6 -3.81 -9.73 19.10
C LEU A 6 -2.67 -9.79 18.08
N ILE A 7 -2.65 -10.79 17.19
CA ILE A 7 -1.61 -10.93 16.17
C ILE A 7 -1.60 -9.72 15.24
N LEU A 8 -2.78 -9.25 14.81
CA LEU A 8 -2.88 -8.07 13.94
C LEU A 8 -2.41 -6.80 14.65
N ALA A 9 -2.79 -6.60 15.92
CA ALA A 9 -2.32 -5.45 16.71
C ALA A 9 -0.80 -5.50 16.94
N LEU A 10 -0.27 -6.68 17.24
CA LEU A 10 1.17 -6.90 17.39
C LEU A 10 1.92 -6.57 16.10
N ALA A 11 1.42 -7.07 14.96
CA ALA A 11 2.01 -6.80 13.65
C ALA A 11 2.04 -5.30 13.33
N LYS A 12 0.95 -4.56 13.58
CA LYS A 12 0.91 -3.10 13.39
C LYS A 12 1.92 -2.38 14.27
N VAL A 13 2.07 -2.80 15.53
CA VAL A 13 3.05 -2.21 16.47
C VAL A 13 4.48 -2.48 16.02
N ILE A 14 4.77 -3.69 15.51
CA ILE A 14 6.08 -4.03 14.95
C ILE A 14 6.40 -3.13 13.74
N ILE A 15 5.46 -2.99 12.79
CA ILE A 15 5.63 -2.08 11.64
C ILE A 15 5.88 -0.65 12.11
N ALA A 16 5.12 -0.18 13.11
CA ALA A 16 5.26 1.16 13.67
C ALA A 16 6.60 1.38 14.40
N ALA A 17 7.21 0.32 14.93
CA ALA A 17 8.53 0.37 15.53
C ALA A 17 9.63 0.45 14.47
N ALA A 18 9.47 -0.24 13.34
CA ALA A 18 10.41 -0.17 12.23
C ALA A 18 10.47 1.24 11.61
N TRP A 19 9.33 1.93 11.52
CA TRP A 19 9.26 3.33 11.08
C TRP A 19 9.86 4.37 12.05
N ALA A 20 10.59 3.96 13.09
CA ALA A 20 11.07 4.87 14.14
C ALA A 20 11.98 5.99 13.61
N ASP A 21 12.83 5.68 12.62
CA ASP A 21 13.74 6.60 11.94
C ASP A 21 13.14 7.21 10.66
N ASN A 22 11.83 6.98 10.44
CA ASN A 22 11.08 7.40 9.26
C ASN A 22 11.58 6.78 7.93
N GLU A 23 12.32 5.67 8.02
CA GLU A 23 12.68 4.81 6.89
C GLU A 23 12.19 3.38 7.15
N LEU A 24 11.93 2.61 6.08
CA LEU A 24 11.66 1.19 6.18
C LEU A 24 12.37 0.50 5.01
N THR A 25 13.44 -0.22 5.31
CA THR A 25 14.25 -0.88 4.29
C THR A 25 13.59 -2.17 3.80
N PRO A 26 13.88 -2.62 2.56
CA PRO A 26 13.40 -3.92 2.07
C PRO A 26 13.84 -5.10 2.96
N ALA A 27 15.00 -4.98 3.62
CA ALA A 27 15.51 -6.00 4.54
C ALA A 27 14.70 -6.08 5.83
N GLU A 28 14.33 -4.94 6.42
CA GLU A 28 13.41 -4.87 7.57
C GLU A 28 12.03 -5.40 7.22
N SER A 29 11.46 -4.96 6.08
CA SER A 29 10.15 -5.43 5.60
C SER A 29 10.13 -6.95 5.44
N ASN A 30 11.15 -7.54 4.82
CA ASN A 30 11.25 -8.99 4.65
C ASN A 30 11.44 -9.73 5.98
N SER A 31 12.28 -9.20 6.87
CA SER A 31 12.53 -9.80 8.19
C SER A 31 11.27 -9.80 9.06
N MET A 32 10.49 -8.72 8.99
CA MET A 32 9.19 -8.62 9.63
C MET A 32 8.16 -9.56 9.01
N LYS A 33 8.04 -9.61 7.67
CA LYS A 33 7.16 -10.58 6.98
C LYS A 33 7.49 -12.00 7.45
N ASP A 34 8.76 -12.38 7.45
CA ASP A 34 9.25 -13.68 7.93
C ASP A 34 8.86 -13.96 9.39
N LEU A 35 9.04 -12.99 10.27
CA LEU A 35 8.69 -13.10 11.68
C LEU A 35 7.17 -13.31 11.86
N LEU A 36 6.35 -12.55 11.13
CA LEU A 36 4.89 -12.70 11.15
C LEU A 36 4.43 -14.05 10.61
N PHE A 37 5.11 -14.59 9.58
CA PHE A 37 4.86 -15.94 9.08
C PHE A 37 5.26 -17.06 10.06
N ARG A 38 6.21 -16.80 10.97
CA ARG A 38 6.72 -17.77 11.97
C ARG A 38 5.93 -17.77 13.28
N LEU A 39 4.98 -16.85 13.46
CA LEU A 39 4.15 -16.83 14.67
C LEU A 39 3.41 -18.18 14.86
N PRO A 40 3.46 -18.78 16.06
CA PRO A 40 3.12 -20.19 16.26
C PRO A 40 1.64 -20.53 16.00
N GLU A 41 1.40 -21.65 15.29
CA GLU A 41 0.10 -22.33 15.22
C GLU A 41 -0.17 -23.05 16.56
N SER A 42 -0.65 -22.38 17.61
CA SER A 42 -0.89 -23.03 18.93
C SER A 42 -2.02 -24.09 18.99
N HIS A 43 -1.86 -25.26 18.36
CA HIS A 43 -2.57 -26.52 18.68
C HIS A 43 -4.03 -26.45 19.17
N SER A 44 -4.95 -25.85 18.40
CA SER A 44 -6.39 -26.16 18.45
C SER A 44 -7.11 -25.35 17.36
N SER A 45 -7.64 -26.01 16.34
CA SER A 45 -8.41 -25.42 15.24
C SER A 45 -7.60 -24.60 14.20
N GLY A 46 -6.96 -25.33 13.28
CA GLY A 46 -7.25 -25.28 11.83
C GLY A 46 -7.12 -24.02 10.98
N ASN A 47 -7.02 -22.79 11.48
CA ASN A 47 -6.81 -21.62 10.62
C ASN A 47 -6.29 -20.40 11.41
N ARG A 48 -4.98 -20.13 11.34
CA ARG A 48 -4.29 -19.06 12.11
C ARG A 48 -3.35 -18.17 11.29
N ARG A 49 -3.42 -18.25 9.97
CA ARG A 49 -2.67 -17.32 9.11
C ARG A 49 -3.50 -16.07 8.92
N LEU A 50 -2.84 -14.90 8.99
CA LEU A 50 -3.43 -13.65 8.53
C LEU A 50 -4.04 -13.91 7.14
N ASN A 51 -5.30 -13.52 6.97
CA ASN A 51 -5.94 -13.67 5.67
C ASN A 51 -5.42 -12.60 4.69
N SER A 52 -5.78 -12.70 3.42
CA SER A 52 -5.34 -11.73 2.40
C SER A 52 -5.74 -10.29 2.73
N GLN A 53 -6.87 -10.07 3.42
CA GLN A 53 -7.32 -8.73 3.82
C GLN A 53 -6.48 -8.15 4.95
N GLU A 54 -6.06 -8.98 5.90
CA GLU A 54 -5.19 -8.57 7.00
C GLU A 54 -3.76 -8.32 6.53
N TRP A 55 -3.26 -9.11 5.58
CA TRP A 55 -1.99 -8.82 4.94
C TRP A 55 -2.02 -7.50 4.18
N ALA A 56 -3.07 -7.26 3.39
CA ALA A 56 -3.24 -5.97 2.73
C ALA A 56 -3.33 -4.82 3.74
N MET A 57 -3.92 -5.05 4.91
CA MET A 57 -3.95 -4.04 5.98
C MET A 57 -2.53 -3.75 6.47
N LEU A 58 -1.72 -4.77 6.71
CA LEU A 58 -0.33 -4.59 7.11
C LEU A 58 0.52 -3.93 6.01
N GLU A 59 0.28 -4.25 4.74
CA GLU A 59 0.90 -3.56 3.60
C GLU A 59 0.61 -2.06 3.63
N MET A 60 -0.63 -1.66 3.95
CA MET A 60 -0.97 -0.24 4.13
C MET A 60 -0.14 0.47 5.22
N TYR A 61 0.26 -0.25 6.27
CA TYR A 61 1.17 0.25 7.30
C TYR A 61 2.64 0.20 6.87
N MET A 62 3.05 -0.77 6.05
CA MET A 62 4.41 -0.89 5.51
C MET A 62 4.69 0.11 4.40
N ASP A 63 3.68 0.52 3.63
CA ASP A 63 3.86 1.46 2.52
C ASP A 63 4.12 2.88 3.03
N SER A 64 3.98 3.12 4.33
CA SER A 64 4.11 4.49 4.80
C SER A 64 4.35 4.77 6.28
N PRO A 65 5.07 5.89 6.59
CA PRO A 65 5.48 6.22 7.94
C PRO A 65 4.34 6.24 8.94
N VAL A 66 4.58 5.66 10.12
CA VAL A 66 3.66 5.68 11.26
C VAL A 66 4.12 6.75 12.25
N GLY A 67 3.35 7.84 12.33
CA GLY A 67 3.67 8.96 13.21
C GLY A 67 3.55 8.60 14.70
N ALA A 68 4.18 9.40 15.57
CA ALA A 68 4.20 9.14 17.02
C ALA A 68 2.79 9.04 17.65
N ALA A 69 1.84 9.88 17.21
CA ALA A 69 0.47 9.85 17.70
C ALA A 69 -0.27 8.55 17.30
N GLU A 70 -0.05 8.07 16.08
CA GLU A 70 -0.64 6.83 15.58
C GLU A 70 0.01 5.62 16.27
N ARG A 71 1.33 5.62 16.44
CA ARG A 71 2.05 4.58 17.19
C ARG A 71 1.53 4.43 18.62
N ALA A 72 1.29 5.53 19.34
CA ALA A 72 0.72 5.49 20.69
C ALA A 72 -0.68 4.84 20.72
N GLN A 73 -1.49 5.05 19.68
CA GLN A 73 -2.79 4.39 19.54
C GLN A 73 -2.62 2.89 19.28
N LEU A 74 -1.73 2.49 18.37
CA LEU A 74 -1.46 1.08 18.09
C LEU A 74 -1.00 0.32 19.34
N ILE A 75 -0.19 0.95 20.19
CA ILE A 75 0.21 0.39 21.49
C ILE A 75 -1.01 0.22 22.40
N THR A 76 -1.90 1.21 22.47
CA THR A 76 -3.14 1.14 23.26
C THR A 76 -4.03 -0.01 22.77
N ASP A 77 -4.14 -0.19 21.45
CA ASP A 77 -4.92 -1.26 20.84
C ASP A 77 -4.32 -2.64 21.14
N LEU A 78 -2.98 -2.76 21.11
CA LEU A 78 -2.27 -3.97 21.53
C LEU A 78 -2.50 -4.29 23.01
N GLN A 79 -2.42 -3.29 23.90
CA GLN A 79 -2.72 -3.45 25.32
C GLN A 79 -4.18 -3.91 25.55
N ALA A 80 -5.12 -3.39 24.75
CA ALA A 80 -6.52 -3.80 24.82
C ALA A 80 -6.72 -5.27 24.41
N ALA A 81 -5.97 -5.73 23.41
CA ALA A 81 -6.00 -7.10 22.89
C ALA A 81 -5.29 -8.13 23.79
N LEU A 82 -4.54 -7.70 24.81
CA LEU A 82 -3.95 -8.60 25.81
C LEU A 82 -5.00 -9.09 26.81
N HIS A 83 -5.27 -10.40 26.77
CA HIS A 83 -6.28 -11.05 27.61
C HIS A 83 -5.69 -12.05 28.62
N SER A 84 -4.44 -12.49 28.45
CA SER A 84 -3.79 -13.48 29.30
C SER A 84 -2.29 -13.23 29.47
N ALA A 85 -1.68 -13.92 30.46
CA ALA A 85 -0.22 -13.91 30.62
C ALA A 85 0.51 -14.60 29.45
N GLU A 86 -0.12 -15.60 28.82
CA GLU A 86 0.40 -16.26 27.62
C GLU A 86 0.44 -15.29 26.43
N ASP A 87 -0.57 -14.44 26.26
CA ASP A 87 -0.58 -13.39 25.23
C ASP A 87 0.56 -12.39 25.44
N LYS A 88 0.78 -11.97 26.70
CA LYS A 88 1.86 -11.04 27.05
C LYS A 88 3.23 -11.68 26.77
N GLU A 89 3.42 -12.95 27.14
CA GLU A 89 4.65 -13.69 26.88
C GLU A 89 4.92 -13.82 25.37
N LEU A 90 3.91 -14.15 24.57
CA LEU A 90 4.02 -14.23 23.12
C LEU A 90 4.45 -12.89 22.51
N VAL A 91 3.82 -11.78 22.91
CA VAL A 91 4.17 -10.44 22.43
C VAL A 91 5.61 -10.09 22.79
N MET A 92 6.03 -10.31 24.04
CA MET A 92 7.38 -10.01 24.51
C MET A 92 8.44 -10.84 23.79
N GLN A 93 8.19 -12.15 23.59
CA GLN A 93 9.07 -13.02 22.81
C GLN A 93 9.18 -12.56 21.35
N THR A 94 8.07 -12.10 20.77
CA THR A 94 8.05 -11.61 19.39
C THR A 94 8.84 -10.32 19.22
N LEU A 95 8.71 -9.37 20.16
CA LEU A 95 9.49 -8.14 20.17
C LEU A 95 10.99 -8.40 20.40
N ASP A 96 11.34 -9.36 21.26
CA ASP A 96 12.75 -9.77 21.46
C ASP A 96 13.32 -10.46 20.20
N ASN A 97 12.52 -11.29 19.52
CA ASN A 97 12.91 -11.89 18.25
C ASN A 97 13.07 -10.86 17.13
N LEU A 98 12.28 -9.77 17.14
CA LEU A 98 12.47 -8.65 16.23
C LEU A 98 13.85 -8.04 16.46
N VAL A 99 14.18 -7.69 17.72
CA VAL A 99 15.46 -7.10 18.13
C VAL A 99 16.67 -7.98 17.77
N ARG A 100 16.49 -9.31 17.81
CA ARG A 100 17.56 -10.29 17.56
C ARG A 100 17.59 -10.81 16.13
N ALA A 101 16.64 -10.42 15.28
CA ALA A 101 16.66 -10.81 13.87
C ALA A 101 17.93 -10.26 13.22
N ASP A 102 18.46 -10.97 12.21
CA ASP A 102 19.73 -10.66 11.51
C ASP A 102 19.69 -9.33 10.71
N GLY A 103 18.65 -8.51 10.91
CA GLY A 103 18.48 -7.18 10.36
C GLY A 103 19.17 -6.14 11.24
N VAL A 104 19.82 -5.16 10.61
CA VAL A 104 20.47 -4.05 11.31
C VAL A 104 19.38 -3.17 11.90
N ILE A 105 19.15 -3.25 13.21
CA ILE A 105 18.19 -2.39 13.91
C ILE A 105 18.88 -1.10 14.33
N THR A 106 18.24 0.03 14.05
CA THR A 106 18.75 1.34 14.41
C THR A 106 18.57 1.62 15.90
N ALA A 107 19.35 2.56 16.44
CA ALA A 107 19.23 2.94 17.85
C ALA A 107 17.83 3.51 18.17
N GLU A 108 17.17 4.10 17.18
CA GLU A 108 15.84 4.71 17.28
C GLU A 108 14.75 3.63 17.32
N GLU A 109 14.81 2.63 16.43
CA GLU A 109 13.93 1.46 16.47
C GLU A 109 14.07 0.71 17.80
N GLN A 110 15.30 0.48 18.28
CA GLN A 110 15.55 -0.18 19.56
C GLN A 110 14.96 0.60 20.75
N ALA A 111 15.05 1.93 20.72
CA ALA A 111 14.46 2.78 21.75
C ALA A 111 12.93 2.65 21.76
N VAL A 112 12.30 2.64 20.58
CA VAL A 112 10.84 2.46 20.43
C VAL A 112 10.40 1.08 20.89
N VAL A 113 11.13 0.00 20.54
CA VAL A 113 10.81 -1.35 21.04
C VAL A 113 10.91 -1.43 22.57
N THR A 114 11.92 -0.78 23.16
CA THR A 114 12.10 -0.73 24.63
C THR A 114 10.98 0.05 25.31
N GLU A 115 10.52 1.14 24.70
CA GLU A 115 9.35 1.91 25.15
C GLU A 115 8.08 1.05 25.13
N ILE A 116 7.86 0.32 24.03
CA ILE A 116 6.72 -0.61 23.89
C ILE A 116 6.78 -1.70 24.97
N GLN A 117 7.93 -2.34 25.15
CA GLN A 117 8.12 -3.37 26.19
C GLN A 117 7.79 -2.83 27.59
N SER A 118 8.27 -1.63 27.91
CA SER A 118 8.00 -0.97 29.20
C SER A 118 6.50 -0.68 29.38
N ALA A 119 5.83 -0.18 28.34
CA ALA A 119 4.40 0.09 28.36
C ALA A 119 3.55 -1.18 28.50
N LEU A 120 4.03 -2.33 28.00
CA LEU A 120 3.36 -3.62 28.15
C LEU A 120 3.62 -4.27 29.51
N ASP A 121 4.78 -4.04 30.11
CA ASP A 121 5.13 -4.56 31.43
C ASP A 121 4.21 -4.02 32.53
N GLU A 122 3.79 -2.75 32.43
CA GLU A 122 2.83 -2.11 33.35
C GLU A 122 1.39 -2.64 33.22
N VAL A 123 1.08 -3.44 32.19
CA VAL A 123 -0.27 -3.98 32.00
C VAL A 123 -0.51 -5.19 32.91
N ASP A 124 -1.43 -5.00 33.86
CA ASP A 124 -2.04 -6.09 34.63
C ASP A 124 -3.02 -6.87 33.75
N VAL A 125 -2.60 -8.06 33.30
CA VAL A 125 -3.42 -9.01 32.51
C VAL A 125 -4.40 -9.84 33.36
N GLY A 126 -4.51 -9.56 34.66
CA GLY A 126 -5.46 -10.21 35.58
C GLY A 126 -6.89 -9.66 35.49
N PHE A 127 -7.87 -10.38 36.06
CA PHE A 127 -9.29 -10.01 36.10
C PHE A 127 -9.57 -8.57 36.61
N LEU A 128 -8.70 -8.06 37.49
CA LEU A 128 -8.82 -6.69 38.05
C LEU A 128 -8.23 -5.60 37.13
N GLY A 129 -7.29 -5.94 36.24
CA GLY A 129 -6.73 -4.99 35.27
C GLY A 129 -7.67 -4.66 34.11
N GLN A 130 -8.65 -5.53 33.83
CA GLN A 130 -9.73 -5.23 32.88
C GLN A 130 -10.69 -4.14 33.40
N LEU A 131 -10.81 -4.00 34.73
CA LEU A 131 -11.68 -3.00 35.36
C LEU A 131 -11.02 -1.62 35.50
N SER A 132 -9.69 -1.54 35.54
CA SER A 132 -8.96 -0.26 35.58
C SER A 132 -8.96 0.47 34.23
N ARG A 133 -9.02 -0.26 33.10
CA ARG A 133 -9.11 0.31 31.73
C ARG A 133 -10.38 1.16 31.52
N LEU A 134 -11.46 0.87 32.24
CA LEU A 134 -12.71 1.66 32.21
C LEU A 134 -12.57 3.04 32.85
N LEU A 135 -11.49 3.32 33.60
CA LEU A 135 -11.28 4.56 34.35
C LEU A 135 -10.30 5.55 33.67
N GLN A 136 -9.62 5.17 32.58
CA GLN A 136 -8.70 6.04 31.81
C GLN A 136 -9.40 7.04 30.85
N GLY A 137 -10.73 7.11 30.90
CA GLY A 137 -11.58 7.85 29.96
C GLY A 137 -11.47 9.38 29.83
N PRO A 138 -10.78 10.19 30.68
CA PRO A 138 -10.68 11.63 30.44
C PRO A 138 -9.46 12.08 29.61
N MET A 139 -8.41 11.25 29.45
CA MET A 139 -7.24 11.58 28.61
C MET A 139 -7.41 11.09 27.16
N GLN A 140 -8.10 9.96 26.97
CA GLN A 140 -8.39 9.36 25.66
C GLN A 140 -9.27 10.26 24.78
N ARG A 141 -10.22 11.02 25.33
CA ARG A 141 -11.13 11.87 24.53
C ARG A 141 -10.45 13.02 23.78
N ARG A 142 -9.28 13.48 24.24
CA ARG A 142 -8.49 14.51 23.52
C ARG A 142 -7.64 13.92 22.40
N ALA A 143 -7.15 12.69 22.57
CA ALA A 143 -6.49 11.93 21.50
C ALA A 143 -7.51 11.46 20.44
N GLU A 144 -8.71 11.01 20.86
CA GLU A 144 -9.82 10.57 19.99
C GLU A 144 -10.32 11.64 19.02
N ALA A 145 -10.32 12.92 19.42
CA ALA A 145 -10.77 14.02 18.58
C ALA A 145 -9.74 14.43 17.51
N VAL A 146 -8.45 14.19 17.78
CA VAL A 146 -7.36 14.37 16.81
C VAL A 146 -7.20 13.11 15.94
N SER A 147 -7.53 11.93 16.46
CA SER A 147 -7.29 10.63 15.82
C SER A 147 -8.37 10.17 14.84
N ARG A 148 -9.63 10.65 14.94
CA ARG A 148 -10.63 10.41 13.87
C ARG A 148 -10.23 11.03 12.52
N ALA A 149 -9.32 12.00 12.52
CA ALA A 149 -8.78 12.62 11.30
C ALA A 149 -7.60 11.84 10.68
N ALA A 150 -7.01 10.87 11.39
CA ALA A 150 -5.74 10.24 11.01
C ALA A 150 -5.79 8.70 10.88
N ASN A 151 -6.96 8.08 11.03
CA ASN A 151 -7.05 6.62 10.96
C ASN A 151 -6.96 6.14 9.51
N ARG A 152 -5.76 5.80 9.04
CA ARG A 152 -5.50 5.37 7.66
C ARG A 152 -6.42 4.24 7.22
N GLU A 153 -6.82 3.35 8.13
CA GLU A 153 -7.70 2.20 7.86
C GLU A 153 -9.06 2.58 7.27
N GLN A 154 -9.53 3.83 7.43
CA GLN A 154 -10.75 4.31 6.79
C GLN A 154 -10.66 4.31 5.26
N TYR A 155 -9.43 4.42 4.73
CA TYR A 155 -9.13 4.39 3.31
C TYR A 155 -8.70 2.99 2.85
N PHE A 156 -8.83 1.96 3.69
CA PHE A 156 -8.39 0.60 3.38
C PHE A 156 -9.06 0.05 2.10
N GLU A 157 -10.35 0.28 1.93
CA GLU A 157 -11.06 -0.11 0.70
C GLU A 157 -10.48 0.60 -0.54
N GLU A 158 -10.08 1.87 -0.41
CA GLU A 158 -9.48 2.63 -1.50
C GLU A 158 -8.07 2.13 -1.81
N PHE A 159 -7.26 1.88 -0.76
CA PHE A 159 -5.93 1.29 -0.86
C PHE A 159 -5.95 -0.03 -1.61
N VAL A 160 -6.84 -0.93 -1.19
CA VAL A 160 -6.97 -2.25 -1.80
C VAL A 160 -7.41 -2.13 -3.26
N ARG A 161 -8.37 -1.26 -3.59
CA ARG A 161 -8.92 -1.16 -4.95
C ARG A 161 -8.03 -0.39 -5.93
N ASN A 162 -7.37 0.67 -5.45
CA ASN A 162 -6.57 1.57 -6.24
C ASN A 162 -5.48 2.21 -5.37
N LYS A 163 -4.37 1.48 -5.20
CA LYS A 163 -3.21 1.90 -4.43
C LYS A 163 -2.61 3.23 -4.94
N VAL A 164 -2.61 3.45 -6.26
CA VAL A 164 -2.16 4.72 -6.87
C VAL A 164 -3.02 5.88 -6.39
N TYR A 165 -4.34 5.74 -6.44
CA TYR A 165 -5.27 6.77 -5.97
C TYR A 165 -5.09 7.07 -4.48
N TYR A 166 -4.96 6.03 -3.66
CA TYR A 166 -4.65 6.18 -2.24
C TYR A 166 -3.33 6.92 -2.01
N GLY A 167 -2.26 6.54 -2.74
CA GLY A 167 -0.95 7.18 -2.66
C GLY A 167 -1.00 8.65 -3.04
N VAL A 168 -1.74 9.00 -4.09
CA VAL A 168 -1.95 10.39 -4.54
C VAL A 168 -2.65 11.18 -3.43
N ARG A 169 -3.82 10.72 -2.96
CA ARG A 169 -4.58 11.40 -1.90
C ARG A 169 -3.74 11.64 -0.65
N ARG A 170 -2.97 10.63 -0.26
CA ARG A 170 -2.13 10.68 0.92
C ARG A 170 -0.98 11.68 0.80
N LYS A 171 -0.29 11.71 -0.34
CA LYS A 171 0.78 12.70 -0.60
C LYS A 171 0.23 14.12 -0.64
N LEU A 172 -0.98 14.33 -1.19
CA LEU A 172 -1.67 15.62 -1.15
C LEU A 172 -1.96 16.08 0.29
N ASP A 173 -2.50 15.18 1.12
CA ASP A 173 -2.79 15.47 2.52
C ASP A 173 -1.50 15.77 3.33
N GLN A 174 -0.41 15.05 3.05
CA GLN A 174 0.89 15.24 3.72
C GLN A 174 1.57 16.56 3.32
N GLU A 175 1.63 16.84 2.02
CA GLU A 175 2.29 18.03 1.48
C GLU A 175 1.40 19.28 1.53
N HIS A 176 0.17 19.15 2.02
CA HIS A 176 -0.85 20.20 2.06
C HIS A 176 -1.07 20.83 0.67
N ILE A 177 -1.02 19.98 -0.35
CA ILE A 177 -1.24 20.36 -1.74
C ILE A 177 -2.73 20.20 -2.03
N GLU A 178 -3.38 21.29 -2.39
CA GLU A 178 -4.75 21.26 -2.92
C GLU A 178 -4.70 21.13 -4.44
N LEU A 179 -5.12 19.97 -4.95
CA LEU A 179 -5.44 19.85 -6.37
C LEU A 179 -6.90 20.19 -6.58
N GLU A 180 -7.19 21.20 -7.40
CA GLU A 180 -8.54 21.54 -7.84
C GLU A 180 -9.08 20.52 -8.85
N LEU A 181 -9.19 19.25 -8.45
CA LEU A 181 -9.71 18.15 -9.28
C LEU A 181 -10.85 17.42 -8.55
N PRO A 182 -11.93 17.05 -9.26
CA PRO A 182 -12.94 16.15 -8.71
C PRO A 182 -12.34 14.79 -8.31
N ASP A 183 -12.81 14.20 -7.21
CA ASP A 183 -12.38 12.87 -6.70
C ASP A 183 -12.45 11.79 -7.79
N GLU A 184 -13.53 11.80 -8.59
CA GLU A 184 -13.73 10.87 -9.70
C GLU A 184 -12.65 11.01 -10.78
N THR A 185 -12.29 12.25 -11.12
CA THR A 185 -11.21 12.54 -12.07
C THR A 185 -9.87 12.07 -11.54
N LEU A 186 -9.58 12.33 -10.26
CA LEU A 186 -8.34 11.93 -9.61
C LEU A 186 -8.20 10.40 -9.56
N ARG A 187 -9.28 9.69 -9.21
CA ARG A 187 -9.36 8.22 -9.21
C ARG A 187 -9.13 7.66 -10.60
N ARG A 188 -9.75 8.25 -11.61
CA ARG A 188 -9.62 7.83 -13.01
C ARG A 188 -8.19 8.05 -13.54
N LEU A 189 -7.61 9.21 -13.30
CA LEU A 189 -6.22 9.51 -13.66
C LEU A 189 -5.24 8.59 -12.95
N SER A 190 -5.46 8.30 -11.67
CA SER A 190 -4.65 7.36 -10.90
C SER A 190 -4.73 5.94 -11.45
N SER A 191 -5.92 5.49 -11.85
CA SER A 191 -6.07 4.19 -12.52
C SER A 191 -5.29 4.15 -13.83
N ILE A 192 -5.50 5.11 -14.72
CA ILE A 192 -4.83 5.16 -16.03
C ILE A 192 -3.31 5.26 -15.85
N GLY A 193 -2.85 6.16 -14.97
CA GLY A 193 -1.44 6.32 -14.62
C GLY A 193 -0.82 5.03 -14.10
N GLY A 194 -1.52 4.31 -13.21
CA GLY A 194 -1.08 2.99 -12.71
C GLY A 194 -0.95 1.94 -13.80
N LEU A 195 -1.87 1.89 -14.77
CA LEU A 195 -1.78 0.97 -15.91
C LEU A 195 -0.60 1.32 -16.82
N MET A 196 -0.34 2.61 -17.06
CA MET A 196 0.80 3.06 -17.86
C MET A 196 2.14 2.76 -17.19
N ALA A 197 2.27 3.08 -15.89
CA ALA A 197 3.45 2.76 -15.10
C ALA A 197 3.70 1.23 -15.06
N ARG A 198 2.63 0.42 -15.02
CA ARG A 198 2.76 -1.05 -15.10
C ARG A 198 3.40 -1.51 -16.40
N VAL A 199 2.98 -0.95 -17.53
CA VAL A 199 3.55 -1.28 -18.84
C VAL A 199 5.00 -0.84 -18.92
N ALA A 200 5.31 0.40 -18.51
CA ALA A 200 6.66 0.95 -18.56
C ALA A 200 7.65 0.30 -17.56
N GLN A 201 7.16 -0.49 -16.60
CA GLN A 201 8.00 -1.16 -15.61
C GLN A 201 8.19 -2.65 -15.92
N VAL A 202 7.68 -3.17 -17.04
CA VAL A 202 7.75 -4.61 -17.36
C VAL A 202 9.19 -5.13 -17.38
N ASP A 203 10.13 -4.34 -17.89
CA ASP A 203 11.56 -4.65 -17.94
C ASP A 203 12.32 -4.34 -16.62
N GLY A 204 11.60 -3.83 -15.62
CA GLY A 204 12.12 -3.46 -14.31
C GLY A 204 12.49 -1.98 -14.15
N LYS A 205 12.41 -1.14 -15.20
CA LYS A 205 12.74 0.28 -15.08
C LYS A 205 11.98 1.15 -16.10
N VAL A 206 11.25 2.13 -15.59
CA VAL A 206 10.68 3.22 -16.40
C VAL A 206 11.79 4.15 -16.91
N THR A 207 11.87 4.35 -18.22
CA THR A 207 12.77 5.30 -18.88
C THR A 207 12.28 6.75 -18.73
N ASP A 208 13.17 7.73 -18.95
CA ASP A 208 12.80 9.15 -18.89
C ASP A 208 11.80 9.51 -20.02
N GLU A 209 11.95 8.87 -21.18
CA GLU A 209 11.07 9.01 -22.34
C GLU A 209 9.66 8.47 -22.07
N GLU A 210 9.53 7.26 -21.52
CA GLU A 210 8.25 6.69 -21.12
C GLU A 210 7.57 7.53 -20.04
N PHE A 211 8.32 7.97 -19.05
CA PHE A 211 7.80 8.82 -17.98
C PHE A 211 7.28 10.16 -18.53
N ALA A 212 8.02 10.80 -19.43
CA ALA A 212 7.59 12.04 -20.08
C ALA A 212 6.31 11.83 -20.90
N GLU A 213 6.21 10.71 -21.63
CA GLU A 213 5.03 10.37 -22.41
C GLU A 213 3.80 10.12 -21.52
N MET A 214 3.98 9.45 -20.37
CA MET A 214 2.92 9.30 -19.36
C MET A 214 2.36 10.65 -18.90
N VAL A 215 3.24 11.60 -18.58
CA VAL A 215 2.84 12.96 -18.14
C VAL A 215 2.07 13.67 -19.26
N HIS A 216 2.58 13.63 -20.48
CA HIS A 216 1.92 14.24 -21.65
C HIS A 216 0.52 13.66 -21.88
N ILE A 217 0.38 12.34 -21.81
CA ILE A 217 -0.90 11.66 -22.01
C ILE A 217 -1.91 12.01 -20.91
N LEU A 218 -1.52 12.03 -19.63
CA LEU A 218 -2.45 12.40 -18.55
C LEU A 218 -2.92 13.85 -18.69
N GLN A 219 -2.01 14.75 -19.08
CA GLN A 219 -2.32 16.15 -19.37
C GLN A 219 -3.39 16.27 -20.47
N ASP A 220 -3.18 15.58 -21.60
CA ASP A 220 -4.07 15.63 -22.76
C ASP A 220 -5.42 14.93 -22.52
N THR A 221 -5.45 13.86 -21.73
CA THR A 221 -6.64 13.01 -21.60
C THR A 221 -7.77 13.67 -20.79
N MET A 222 -7.43 14.51 -19.81
CA MET A 222 -8.41 15.05 -18.85
C MET A 222 -8.29 16.57 -18.61
N ASP A 223 -7.57 17.30 -19.48
CA ASP A 223 -7.39 18.76 -19.38
C ASP A 223 -6.86 19.21 -18.00
N VAL A 224 -5.90 18.44 -17.47
CA VAL A 224 -5.22 18.76 -16.22
C VAL A 224 -3.95 19.56 -16.46
N THR A 225 -3.48 20.27 -15.45
CA THR A 225 -2.21 21.00 -15.55
C THR A 225 -1.03 20.03 -15.65
N HIS A 226 0.08 20.51 -16.21
CA HIS A 226 1.33 19.75 -16.27
C HIS A 226 1.80 19.31 -14.87
N GLU A 227 1.68 20.17 -13.86
CA GLU A 227 2.05 19.86 -12.48
C GLU A 227 1.21 18.72 -11.89
N GLN A 228 -0.11 18.72 -12.15
CA GLN A 228 -1.00 17.64 -11.74
C GLN A 228 -0.66 16.32 -12.43
N ALA A 229 -0.43 16.33 -13.75
CA ALA A 229 -0.05 15.15 -14.51
C ALA A 229 1.30 14.59 -14.03
N LEU A 230 2.29 15.47 -13.81
CA LEU A 230 3.60 15.11 -13.28
C LEU A 230 3.48 14.43 -11.92
N PHE A 231 2.75 15.04 -10.99
CA PHE A 231 2.54 14.49 -9.66
C PHE A 231 1.91 13.09 -9.71
N ILE A 232 0.81 12.93 -10.45
CA ILE A 232 0.12 11.63 -10.57
C ILE A 232 1.04 10.57 -11.21
N SER A 233 1.81 10.92 -12.24
CA SER A 233 2.79 10.00 -12.85
C SER A 233 3.88 9.57 -11.86
N GLN A 234 4.41 10.50 -11.06
CA GLN A 234 5.43 10.16 -10.05
C GLN A 234 4.88 9.17 -9.03
N VAL A 235 3.64 9.39 -8.55
CA VAL A 235 3.00 8.46 -7.65
C VAL A 235 2.73 7.12 -8.32
N ALA A 236 2.23 7.11 -9.56
CA ALA A 236 1.97 5.88 -10.29
C ALA A 236 3.24 5.01 -10.41
N VAL A 237 4.38 5.60 -10.79
CA VAL A 237 5.65 4.86 -10.88
C VAL A 237 6.12 4.37 -9.51
N SER A 238 5.96 5.16 -8.44
CA SER A 238 6.33 4.71 -7.09
C SER A 238 5.47 3.54 -6.62
N GLU A 239 4.17 3.56 -6.86
CA GLU A 239 3.26 2.51 -6.38
C GLU A 239 3.33 1.21 -7.20
N VAL A 240 3.58 1.27 -8.51
CA VAL A 240 3.68 0.06 -9.35
C VAL A 240 4.93 -0.76 -9.00
N SER A 241 5.98 -0.11 -8.49
CA SER A 241 7.21 -0.79 -8.05
C SER A 241 7.01 -1.72 -6.85
N HIS A 242 5.87 -1.60 -6.15
CA HIS A 242 5.57 -2.31 -4.91
C HIS A 242 4.21 -3.05 -4.96
N GLU A 243 4.23 -4.34 -5.31
CA GLU A 243 3.14 -5.31 -5.04
C GLU A 243 1.73 -4.92 -5.53
N LEU A 244 1.60 -4.02 -6.52
CA LEU A 244 0.31 -3.53 -7.00
C LEU A 244 -0.58 -4.67 -7.53
N ASP A 245 -1.79 -4.83 -6.97
CA ASP A 245 -2.83 -5.76 -7.47
C ASP A 245 -3.46 -5.21 -8.77
N PHE A 246 -2.71 -5.36 -9.86
CA PHE A 246 -3.08 -4.90 -11.19
C PHE A 246 -4.41 -5.50 -11.69
N LEU A 247 -4.69 -6.76 -11.35
CA LEU A 247 -5.94 -7.43 -11.75
C LEU A 247 -7.16 -6.78 -11.10
N ARG A 248 -7.01 -6.30 -9.87
CA ARG A 248 -8.08 -5.55 -9.20
C ARG A 248 -8.24 -4.15 -9.77
N LEU A 249 -7.14 -3.44 -10.02
CA LEU A 249 -7.15 -2.12 -10.65
C LEU A 249 -7.87 -2.14 -12.01
N THR A 250 -7.54 -3.13 -12.86
CA THR A 250 -8.19 -3.29 -14.16
C THR A 250 -9.67 -3.64 -14.06
N ARG A 251 -10.08 -4.47 -13.09
CA ARG A 251 -11.52 -4.78 -12.87
C ARG A 251 -12.33 -3.55 -12.46
N GLU A 252 -11.80 -2.74 -11.55
CA GLU A 252 -12.45 -1.50 -11.13
C GLU A 252 -12.58 -0.52 -12.31
N LEU A 253 -11.56 -0.41 -13.15
CA LEU A 253 -11.63 0.42 -14.35
C LEU A 253 -12.60 -0.17 -15.40
N ALA A 254 -12.62 -1.49 -15.58
CA ALA A 254 -13.51 -2.18 -16.51
C ALA A 254 -15.00 -1.95 -16.19
N ALA A 255 -15.33 -1.72 -14.91
CA ALA A 255 -16.70 -1.45 -14.48
C ALA A 255 -17.22 -0.07 -14.90
N VAL A 256 -16.34 0.87 -15.25
CA VAL A 256 -16.70 2.27 -15.54
C VAL A 256 -16.28 2.75 -16.94
N ILE A 257 -15.38 2.04 -17.62
CA ILE A 257 -14.85 2.43 -18.93
C ILE A 257 -15.82 2.07 -20.07
N THR A 258 -16.00 2.97 -21.04
CA THR A 258 -16.74 2.66 -22.27
C THR A 258 -15.87 1.89 -23.27
N PRO A 259 -16.45 1.19 -24.27
CA PRO A 259 -15.67 0.52 -25.32
C PRO A 259 -14.71 1.47 -26.07
N GLU A 260 -15.16 2.69 -26.38
CA GLU A 260 -14.36 3.68 -27.09
C GLU A 260 -13.22 4.23 -26.23
N GLU A 261 -13.45 4.35 -24.92
CA GLU A 261 -12.43 4.71 -23.95
C GLU A 261 -11.39 3.61 -23.78
N GLY A 262 -11.82 2.34 -23.79
CA GLY A 262 -10.93 1.18 -23.79
C GLY A 262 -10.02 1.15 -25.02
N ASP A 263 -10.56 1.47 -26.20
CA ASP A 263 -9.75 1.60 -27.43
C ASP A 263 -8.71 2.72 -27.34
N ARG A 264 -9.07 3.87 -26.74
CA ARG A 264 -8.12 4.96 -26.49
C ARG A 264 -7.06 4.55 -25.49
N LEU A 265 -7.44 3.90 -24.40
CA LEU A 265 -6.51 3.43 -23.37
C LEU A 265 -5.49 2.45 -23.94
N LEU A 266 -5.91 1.47 -24.75
CA LEU A 266 -4.95 0.56 -25.40
C LEU A 266 -3.93 1.30 -26.27
N ARG A 267 -4.36 2.31 -27.04
CA ARG A 267 -3.45 3.12 -27.85
C ARG A 267 -2.49 3.90 -26.97
N THR A 268 -2.99 4.51 -25.91
CA THR A 268 -2.19 5.20 -24.89
C THR A 268 -1.11 4.29 -24.28
N LEU A 269 -1.44 3.05 -23.92
CA LEU A 269 -0.46 2.13 -23.36
C LEU A 269 0.66 1.79 -24.37
N PHE A 270 0.31 1.63 -25.65
CA PHE A 270 1.30 1.44 -26.71
C PHE A 270 2.13 2.69 -27.00
N LEU A 271 1.59 3.90 -26.79
CA LEU A 271 2.36 5.14 -26.93
C LEU A 271 3.42 5.26 -25.85
N VAL A 272 3.07 4.93 -24.60
CA VAL A 272 4.04 4.84 -23.50
C VAL A 272 5.11 3.81 -23.84
N ALA A 273 4.73 2.59 -24.16
CA ALA A 273 5.69 1.50 -24.44
C ALA A 273 6.61 1.73 -25.65
N VAL A 274 6.30 2.69 -26.55
CA VAL A 274 7.18 2.99 -27.70
C VAL A 274 7.99 4.26 -27.49
N ALA A 275 7.82 4.95 -26.36
CA ALA A 275 8.38 6.27 -26.12
C ALA A 275 9.92 6.25 -26.18
N ASP A 276 10.54 5.17 -25.70
CA ASP A 276 11.98 4.93 -25.73
C ASP A 276 12.51 4.44 -27.10
N GLY A 277 11.60 4.15 -28.04
CA GLY A 277 11.89 3.87 -29.43
C GLY A 277 11.34 2.55 -29.96
N PHE A 278 11.05 1.56 -29.11
CA PHE A 278 10.54 0.25 -29.54
C PHE A 278 9.66 -0.37 -28.46
N VAL A 279 8.66 -1.16 -28.87
CA VAL A 279 7.82 -1.93 -27.94
C VAL A 279 8.40 -3.34 -27.81
N SER A 280 8.74 -3.75 -26.59
CA SER A 280 9.20 -5.11 -26.31
C SER A 280 8.07 -6.15 -26.46
N ASN A 281 8.44 -7.43 -26.52
CA ASN A 281 7.43 -8.50 -26.55
C ASN A 281 6.72 -8.60 -25.20
N GLU A 282 7.46 -8.39 -24.13
CA GLU A 282 7.00 -8.41 -22.75
C GLU A 282 6.00 -7.28 -22.49
N GLU A 283 6.29 -6.04 -22.91
CA GLU A 283 5.30 -4.94 -22.88
C GLU A 283 4.06 -5.24 -23.73
N SER A 284 4.26 -5.79 -24.94
CA SER A 284 3.14 -6.17 -25.80
C SER A 284 2.24 -7.21 -25.13
N GLU A 285 2.81 -8.17 -24.42
CA GLU A 285 2.09 -9.18 -23.66
C GLU A 285 1.40 -8.58 -22.43
N GLU A 286 2.06 -7.68 -21.71
CA GLU A 286 1.45 -6.96 -20.59
C GLU A 286 0.23 -6.16 -21.07
N ILE A 287 0.37 -5.34 -22.13
CA ILE A 287 -0.74 -4.59 -22.74
C ILE A 287 -1.87 -5.51 -23.18
N PHE A 288 -1.55 -6.70 -23.69
CA PHE A 288 -2.56 -7.71 -24.03
C PHE A 288 -3.33 -8.19 -22.79
N ASN A 289 -2.63 -8.49 -21.69
CA ASN A 289 -3.23 -8.90 -20.41
C ASN A 289 -4.09 -7.79 -19.80
N ILE A 290 -3.66 -6.52 -19.91
CA ILE A 290 -4.44 -5.34 -19.52
C ILE A 290 -5.74 -5.31 -20.33
N GLY A 291 -5.64 -5.35 -21.65
CA GLY A 291 -6.80 -5.28 -22.56
C GLY A 291 -7.80 -6.40 -22.31
N TYR A 292 -7.31 -7.62 -22.09
CA TYR A 292 -8.15 -8.77 -21.76
C TYR A 292 -8.91 -8.56 -20.44
N SER A 293 -8.24 -8.04 -19.41
CA SER A 293 -8.84 -7.76 -18.09
C SER A 293 -9.87 -6.62 -18.15
N LEU A 294 -9.73 -5.71 -19.11
CA LEU A 294 -10.71 -4.65 -19.43
C LEU A 294 -11.87 -5.13 -20.32
N ASN A 295 -11.97 -6.44 -20.59
CA ASN A 295 -12.94 -7.05 -21.50
C ASN A 295 -12.85 -6.54 -22.95
N LEU A 296 -11.66 -6.10 -23.38
CA LEU A 296 -11.41 -5.67 -24.75
C LEU A 296 -11.08 -6.87 -25.63
N THR A 297 -11.53 -6.82 -26.88
CA THR A 297 -11.36 -7.92 -27.83
C THR A 297 -9.93 -7.96 -28.38
N HIS A 298 -9.49 -9.16 -28.81
CA HIS A 298 -8.23 -9.31 -29.52
C HIS A 298 -8.14 -8.41 -30.76
N ARG A 299 -9.27 -8.14 -31.43
CA ARG A 299 -9.32 -7.20 -32.56
C ARG A 299 -8.93 -5.79 -32.14
N GLN A 300 -9.44 -5.29 -31.01
CA GLN A 300 -9.12 -3.95 -30.49
C GLN A 300 -7.64 -3.85 -30.14
N PHE A 301 -7.08 -4.88 -29.48
CA PHE A 301 -5.65 -4.98 -29.22
C PHE A 301 -4.82 -4.88 -30.51
N ILE A 302 -5.15 -5.67 -31.53
CA ILE A 302 -4.42 -5.61 -32.81
C ILE A 302 -4.54 -4.23 -33.46
N GLN A 303 -5.72 -3.60 -33.43
CA GLN A 303 -5.90 -2.25 -33.97
C GLN A 303 -5.05 -1.20 -33.24
N ALA A 304 -4.91 -1.32 -31.92
CA ALA A 304 -4.02 -0.47 -31.15
C ALA A 304 -2.54 -0.76 -31.48
N LYS A 305 -2.10 -2.01 -31.50
CA LYS A 305 -0.73 -2.38 -31.88
C LYS A 305 -0.36 -1.88 -33.28
N LEU A 306 -1.33 -1.84 -34.20
CA LEU A 306 -1.13 -1.37 -35.56
C LEU A 306 -0.91 0.15 -35.68
N THR A 307 -1.14 0.95 -34.63
CA THR A 307 -0.81 2.39 -34.65
C THR A 307 0.68 2.66 -34.53
N ILE A 308 1.42 1.72 -33.94
CA ILE A 308 2.87 1.83 -33.78
C ILE A 308 3.57 1.47 -35.09
N PRO A 309 4.60 2.16 -35.58
CA PRO A 309 5.33 1.76 -36.80
C PRO A 309 5.90 0.34 -36.73
N ALA A 310 5.90 -0.41 -37.83
CA ALA A 310 6.27 -1.83 -37.83
C ALA A 310 7.74 -2.10 -37.43
N ASP A 311 8.63 -1.16 -37.74
CA ASP A 311 10.04 -1.13 -37.36
C ASP A 311 10.25 -0.91 -35.85
N LYS A 312 9.21 -0.49 -35.13
CA LYS A 312 9.21 -0.25 -33.68
C LYS A 312 8.46 -1.31 -32.88
N ARG A 313 7.90 -2.36 -33.52
CA ARG A 313 7.06 -3.38 -32.85
C ARG A 313 7.82 -4.60 -32.32
N THR A 314 9.16 -4.61 -32.46
CA THR A 314 10.03 -5.69 -32.00
C THR A 314 11.50 -5.28 -32.03
N ALA A 315 12.23 -5.53 -30.94
CA ALA A 315 13.66 -5.81 -30.93
C ALA A 315 13.88 -7.26 -30.47
#